data_AF-A0A316RB09-F1
#
_entry.id   AF-A0A316RB09-F1
#
_cell.length_a   1.000
_cell.length_b   1.000
_cell.length_c   1.000
_cell.angle_alpha   90.00
_cell.angle_beta   90.00
_cell.angle_gamma   90.00
#
_symmetry.space_group_name_H-M   'P 1'
#
loop_
_entity.id
_entity.type
_entity.pdbx_description
1 polymer ?
#
loop_
_entity_poly.entity_id
_entity_poly.type
_entity_poly.pdbx_seq_one_letter_code
_entity_poly.pdbx_strand_id
1 'polypeptide(L)'
;MLTAIQQPFFVVVFILLGICMIACLIAAIRGPELGDRIVAANMIGTLTIATICLLSYALQQSWLLDVALIYTMISFLAVVVLTRIFIRRYKSRAKEQEKG
;
A
#
# COMPACT_ATOMS: atom_id res chain seq x y z
N MET A 1 -3.80 -11.21 32.63
CA MET A 1 -4.81 -11.83 31.75
C MET A 1 -4.92 -11.13 30.40
N LEU A 2 -5.10 -9.81 30.34
CA LEU A 2 -5.13 -9.06 29.05
C LEU A 2 -3.85 -9.22 28.21
N THR A 3 -2.67 -9.16 28.82
CA THR A 3 -1.38 -9.29 28.10
C THR A 3 -1.17 -10.67 27.47
N ALA A 4 -1.67 -11.73 28.09
CA ALA A 4 -1.56 -13.10 27.57
C ALA A 4 -2.41 -13.33 26.31
N ILE A 5 -3.51 -12.58 26.15
CA ILE A 5 -4.37 -12.60 24.95
C ILE A 5 -3.82 -11.65 23.88
N GLN A 6 -3.21 -10.54 24.31
CA GLN A 6 -2.65 -9.54 23.40
C GLN A 6 -1.51 -10.10 22.55
N GLN A 7 -0.56 -10.83 23.15
CA GLN A 7 0.60 -11.40 22.42
C GLN A 7 0.21 -12.32 21.24
N PRO A 8 -0.64 -13.36 21.39
CA PRO A 8 -1.04 -14.20 20.27
C PRO A 8 -1.87 -13.42 19.24
N PHE A 9 -2.66 -12.43 19.66
CA PHE A 9 -3.40 -11.57 18.74
C PHE A 9 -2.46 -10.78 17.82
N PHE A 10 -1.41 -10.13 18.36
CA PHE A 10 -0.42 -9.43 17.54
C PHE A 10 0.27 -10.36 16.55
N VAL A 11 0.66 -11.56 16.98
CA VAL A 11 1.31 -12.55 16.10
C VAL A 11 0.39 -12.97 14.96
N VAL A 12 -0.88 -13.26 15.24
CA VAL A 12 -1.86 -13.62 14.20
C VAL A 12 -2.05 -12.48 13.20
N VAL A 13 -2.16 -11.23 13.67
CA VAL A 13 -2.29 -10.07 12.79
C VAL A 13 -1.03 -9.87 11.94
N PHE A 14 0.16 -10.01 12.51
CA PHE A 14 1.43 -9.91 11.76
C PHE A 14 1.54 -10.99 10.67
N ILE A 15 1.17 -12.24 10.99
CA ILE A 15 1.16 -13.33 10.00
C ILE A 15 0.16 -13.02 8.89
N LEU A 16 -1.05 -12.57 9.24
CA LEU A 16 -2.09 -12.23 8.26
C LEU A 16 -1.66 -11.06 7.36
N LEU A 17 -1.07 -10.00 7.93
CA LEU A 17 -0.50 -8.90 7.17
C LEU A 17 0.63 -9.38 6.24
N GLY A 18 1.49 -10.29 6.69
CA GLY A 18 2.54 -10.89 5.87
C GLY A 18 1.98 -11.69 4.69
N ILE A 19 0.94 -12.49 4.91
CA ILE A 19 0.25 -13.23 3.84
C ILE A 19 -0.40 -12.25 2.85
N CYS A 20 -1.08 -11.21 3.34
CA CYS A 20 -1.64 -10.16 2.49
C CYS A 20 -0.56 -9.44 1.69
N MET A 21 0.61 -9.19 2.28
CA MET A 21 1.74 -8.54 1.60
C MET A 21 2.24 -9.39 0.44
N ILE A 22 2.41 -10.70 0.65
CA ILE A 22 2.80 -11.65 -0.40
C ILE A 22 1.74 -11.71 -1.50
N ALA A 23 0.46 -11.78 -1.12
CA ALA A 23 -0.65 -11.78 -2.08
C ALA A 23 -0.69 -10.49 -2.92
N CYS A 24 -0.47 -9.32 -2.30
CA CYS A 24 -0.39 -8.04 -3.01
C CYS A 24 0.83 -7.97 -3.94
N LEU A 25 1.96 -8.55 -3.55
CA LEU A 25 3.14 -8.62 -4.40
C LEU A 25 2.86 -9.45 -5.66
N ILE A 26 2.17 -10.59 -5.50
CA ILE A 26 1.76 -11.43 -6.63
C ILE A 26 0.78 -10.67 -7.53
N ALA A 27 -0.20 -9.96 -6.96
CA ALA A 27 -1.15 -9.15 -7.71
C ALA A 27 -0.47 -7.99 -8.47
N ALA A 28 0.54 -7.35 -7.87
CA ALA A 28 1.30 -6.27 -8.51
C ALA A 28 2.10 -6.76 -9.72
N ILE A 29 2.64 -7.98 -9.67
CA ILE A 29 3.41 -8.58 -10.78
C ILE A 29 2.49 -9.13 -11.87
N ARG A 30 1.39 -9.81 -11.48
CA ARG A 30 0.46 -10.45 -12.42
C ARG A 30 -0.59 -9.51 -13.00
N GLY A 31 -0.71 -8.28 -12.50
CA GLY A 31 -1.68 -7.29 -12.98
C GLY A 31 -1.56 -7.08 -14.50
N PRO A 32 -2.58 -7.46 -15.29
CA PRO A 32 -2.57 -7.32 -16.75
C PRO A 32 -2.68 -5.85 -17.16
N GLU A 33 -3.50 -5.08 -16.45
CA GLU A 33 -3.66 -3.65 -16.70
C GLU A 33 -2.74 -2.79 -15.83
N LEU A 34 -2.34 -1.63 -16.37
CA LEU A 34 -1.59 -0.63 -15.62
C LEU A 34 -2.39 -0.09 -14.42
N GLY A 35 -3.72 -0.05 -14.52
CA GLY A 35 -4.61 0.30 -13.40
C GLY A 35 -4.49 -0.68 -12.24
N ASP A 36 -4.56 -1.98 -12.51
CA ASP A 36 -4.42 -3.04 -11.49
C ASP A 36 -3.08 -2.95 -10.76
N ARG A 37 -2.00 -2.62 -11.48
CA ARG A 37 -0.66 -2.44 -10.89
C ARG A 37 -0.60 -1.23 -9.96
N ILE A 38 -1.26 -0.13 -10.32
CA ILE A 38 -1.33 1.08 -9.48
C ILE A 38 -2.12 0.79 -8.20
N VAL A 39 -3.24 0.07 -8.31
CA VAL A 39 -4.04 -0.34 -7.14
C VAL A 39 -3.25 -1.28 -6.24
N ALA A 40 -2.55 -2.26 -6.82
CA ALA A 40 -1.69 -3.18 -6.06
C ALA A 40 -0.56 -2.45 -5.33
N ALA A 41 0.07 -1.45 -5.96
CA ALA A 41 1.08 -0.61 -5.32
C ALA A 41 0.51 0.17 -4.12
N ASN A 42 -0.71 0.70 -4.24
CA ASN A 42 -1.39 1.36 -3.13
C ASN A 42 -1.66 0.40 -1.96
N MET A 43 -2.11 -0.82 -2.26
CA MET A 43 -2.37 -1.85 -1.25
C MET A 43 -1.09 -2.27 -0.50
N ILE A 44 0.03 -2.39 -1.20
CA ILE A 44 1.34 -2.62 -0.57
C ILE A 44 1.68 -1.49 0.40
N GLY A 45 1.44 -0.23 -0.01
CA GLY A 45 1.64 0.94 0.84
C GLY A 45 0.78 0.89 2.11
N THR A 46 -0.51 0.61 1.97
CA THR A 46 -1.44 0.52 3.14
C THR A 46 -1.09 -0.62 4.09
N LEU A 47 -0.66 -1.77 3.58
CA LEU A 47 -0.21 -2.89 4.41
C LEU A 47 1.08 -2.55 5.16
N THR A 48 2.00 -1.83 4.51
CA THR A 48 3.23 -1.36 5.14
C THR A 48 2.92 -0.39 6.28
N ILE A 49 2.03 0.59 6.06
CA ILE A 49 1.58 1.54 7.10
C ILE A 49 0.94 0.82 8.27
N ALA A 50 0.02 -0.12 8.00
CA ALA A 50 -0.63 -0.92 9.05
C ALA A 50 0.40 -1.69 9.90
N THR A 51 1.43 -2.24 9.25
CA THR A 51 2.54 -2.94 9.92
C THR A 51 3.34 -1.99 10.80
N ILE A 52 3.66 -0.77 10.34
CA ILE A 52 4.38 0.24 11.13
C ILE A 52 3.56 0.68 12.35
N CYS A 53 2.24 0.89 12.19
CA CYS A 53 1.35 1.22 13.31
C CYS A 53 1.30 0.10 14.36
N LEU A 54 1.19 -1.16 13.92
CA LEU A 54 1.27 -2.32 14.82
C LEU A 54 2.61 -2.38 15.55
N LEU A 55 3.70 -2.12 14.83
CA LEU A 55 5.06 -2.15 15.37
C LEU A 55 5.27 -1.03 16.40
N SER A 56 4.73 0.17 16.15
CA SER A 56 4.74 1.28 17.10
C SER A 56 4.07 0.91 18.42
N TYR A 57 2.91 0.26 18.34
CA TYR A 57 2.21 -0.22 19.53
C TYR A 57 3.00 -1.33 20.24
N ALA A 58 3.58 -2.28 19.49
CA ALA A 58 4.35 -3.39 20.06
C ALA A 58 5.63 -2.90 20.78
N LEU A 59 6.32 -1.91 20.21
CA LEU A 59 7.54 -1.33 20.77
C LEU A 59 7.29 -0.25 21.82
N GLN A 60 6.03 0.21 21.99
CA GLN A 60 5.66 1.35 22.84
C GLN A 60 6.42 2.64 22.47
N GLN A 61 6.68 2.83 21.18
CA GLN A 61 7.48 3.92 20.63
C GLN A 61 6.61 4.78 19.71
N SER A 62 6.19 5.94 20.21
CA SER A 62 5.25 6.82 19.51
C SER A 62 5.83 7.48 18.26
N TRP A 63 7.14 7.66 18.17
CA TRP A 63 7.81 8.28 17.00
C TRP A 63 7.63 7.46 15.70
N LEU A 64 7.34 6.15 15.81
CA LEU A 64 6.99 5.32 14.67
C LEU A 64 5.65 5.72 14.03
N LEU A 65 4.72 6.32 14.79
CA LEU A 65 3.47 6.84 14.25
C LEU A 65 3.71 8.07 13.37
N ASP A 66 4.66 8.93 13.72
CA ASP A 66 5.01 10.09 12.89
C ASP A 66 5.55 9.62 11.53
N VAL A 67 6.41 8.58 11.54
CA VAL A 67 6.90 7.92 10.32
C VAL A 67 5.75 7.29 9.53
N ALA A 68 4.81 6.62 10.20
CA ALA A 68 3.64 6.02 9.55
C ALA A 68 2.75 7.07 8.87
N LEU A 69 2.54 8.22 9.52
CA LEU A 69 1.76 9.34 8.96
C LEU A 69 2.44 9.93 7.73
N ILE A 70 3.75 10.16 7.77
CA ILE A 70 4.52 10.62 6.61
C ILE A 70 4.44 9.60 5.47
N TYR A 71 4.60 8.31 5.77
CA TYR A 71 4.50 7.24 4.78
C TYR A 71 3.09 7.17 4.17
N THR A 72 2.05 7.40 4.97
CA THR A 72 0.66 7.48 4.49
C THR A 72 0.46 8.60 3.49
N MET A 73 0.98 9.80 3.81
CA MET A 73 0.92 10.94 2.91
C MET A 73 1.66 10.66 1.60
N ILE A 74 2.86 10.08 1.67
CA ILE A 74 3.69 9.74 0.49
C ILE A 74 3.03 8.67 -0.37
N SER A 75 2.54 7.58 0.24
CA SER A 75 1.90 6.47 -0.47
C SER A 75 0.66 6.95 -1.24
N PHE A 76 -0.18 7.75 -0.60
CA PHE A 76 -1.35 8.32 -1.24
C PHE A 76 -0.97 9.27 -2.40
N LEU A 77 0.01 10.15 -2.17
CA LEU A 77 0.48 11.07 -3.19
C LEU A 77 1.07 10.35 -4.41
N ALA A 78 1.87 9.30 -4.19
CA ALA A 78 2.48 8.51 -5.26
C ALA A 78 1.41 7.93 -6.20
N VAL A 79 0.33 7.38 -5.65
CA VAL A 79 -0.77 6.78 -6.42
C VAL A 79 -1.55 7.84 -7.20
N VAL A 80 -1.83 9.00 -6.58
CA VAL A 80 -2.50 10.12 -7.25
C VAL A 80 -1.65 10.63 -8.42
N VAL A 81 -0.35 10.81 -8.22
CA VAL A 81 0.59 11.27 -9.26
C VAL A 81 0.67 10.25 -10.40
N LEU A 82 0.84 8.96 -10.09
CA LEU A 82 0.86 7.88 -11.08
C LEU A 82 -0.44 7.85 -11.91
N THR A 83 -1.58 7.95 -11.25
CA THR A 83 -2.90 7.96 -11.90
C THR A 83 -3.04 9.16 -12.84
N ARG A 84 -2.63 10.36 -12.40
CA ARG A 84 -2.66 11.57 -13.24
C ARG A 84 -1.77 11.43 -14.47
N ILE A 85 -0.56 10.91 -14.32
CA ILE A 85 0.38 10.68 -15.43
C ILE A 85 -0.19 9.66 -16.41
N PHE A 86 -0.77 8.57 -15.91
CA PHE A 86 -1.37 7.53 -16.72
C PHE A 86 -2.54 8.05 -17.57
N ILE A 87 -3.51 8.74 -16.94
CA ILE A 87 -4.65 9.33 -17.65
C ILE A 87 -4.18 10.34 -18.71
N ARG A 88 -3.16 11.13 -18.41
CA ARG A 88 -2.60 12.10 -19.36
C ARG A 88 -1.97 11.41 -20.56
N ARG A 89 -1.23 10.32 -20.35
CA ARG A 89 -0.66 9.49 -21.44
C ARG A 89 -1.74 8.83 -22.29
N TYR A 90 -2.80 8.30 -21.65
CA TYR A 90 -3.93 7.69 -22.35
C TYR A 90 -4.65 8.68 -23.27
N LYS A 91 -4.99 9.89 -22.76
CA LYS A 91 -5.60 10.96 -23.58
C LYS A 91 -4.71 11.43 -24.74
N SER A 92 -3.39 11.41 -24.58
CA SER A 92 -2.47 11.81 -25.66
C SER A 92 -2.51 10.83 -26.83
N ARG A 93 -2.53 9.51 -26.54
CA ARG A 93 -2.59 8.46 -27.57
C ARG A 93 -3.91 8.46 -28.35
N ALA A 94 -5.03 8.70 -27.67
CA ALA A 94 -6.34 8.80 -28.33
C ALA A 94 -6.39 9.94 -29.36
N LYS A 95 -5.77 11.09 -29.04
CA LYS A 95 -5.72 12.24 -29.95
C LYS A 95 -4.79 12.06 -31.16
N GLU A 96 -3.77 11.23 -31.03
CA GLU A 96 -2.89 10.89 -32.17
C GLU A 96 -3.60 9.95 -33.16
N GLN A 97 -4.46 9.05 -32.68
CA GLN A 97 -5.26 8.16 -33.53
C GLN A 97 -6.38 8.88 -34.29
N GLU A 98 -6.97 9.95 -33.74
CA GLU A 98 -7.98 10.76 -34.47
C GLU A 98 -7.37 11.66 -35.56
N LYS A 99 -6.05 11.84 -35.57
CA LYS A 99 -5.34 12.74 -36.50
C LYS A 99 -4.61 12.03 -37.65
N GLY A 100 -4.53 10.71 -37.63
CA GLY A 100 -3.96 9.88 -38.71
C GLY A 100 -5.06 9.23 -39.52
#